data_AF-A0A3N5V5P2-F1
#
_entry.id   AF-A0A3N5V5P2-F1
#
_cell.length_a   1.000
_cell.length_b   1.000
_cell.length_c   1.000
_cell.angle_alpha   90.00
_cell.angle_beta   90.00
_cell.angle_gamma   90.00
#
_symmetry.space_group_name_H-M   'P 1'
#
loop_
_entity.id
_entity.type
_entity.pdbx_description
1 polymer ?
#
loop_
_entity_poly.entity_id
_entity_poly.type
_entity_poly.pdbx_seq_one_letter_code
_entity_poly.pdbx_strand_id
1 'polypeptide(L)'
;MTVDQILQQEIKDTQVWLSREKDESIYKNDIKKRIELINWVLENMKNPDVEICSLIECRMSETIQEINKTHSIFDSDKLHSELRILDWIFYQVCMSRQPSIKD
;
A
#
# COMPACT_ATOMS: atom_id res chain seq x y z
N MET A 1 -13.03 1.97 -13.35
CA MET A 1 -13.32 1.20 -12.13
C MET A 1 -13.30 2.16 -10.96
N THR A 2 -14.09 1.92 -9.92
CA THR A 2 -13.98 2.69 -8.68
C THR A 2 -12.68 2.35 -7.97
N VAL A 3 -12.19 3.24 -7.10
CA VAL A 3 -10.99 2.98 -6.27
C VAL A 3 -11.16 1.68 -5.48
N ASP A 4 -12.33 1.47 -4.88
CA ASP A 4 -12.66 0.25 -4.13
C ASP A 4 -12.51 -1.03 -4.98
N GLN A 5 -13.00 -1.00 -6.23
CA GLN A 5 -12.85 -2.11 -7.17
C GLN A 5 -11.39 -2.36 -7.55
N ILE A 6 -10.59 -1.30 -7.76
CA ILE A 6 -9.16 -1.42 -8.07
C ILE A 6 -8.42 -2.11 -6.92
N LEU A 7 -8.65 -1.64 -5.69
CA LEU A 7 -8.02 -2.19 -4.49
C LEU A 7 -8.45 -3.64 -4.23
N GLN A 8 -9.73 -3.96 -4.37
CA GLN A 8 -10.22 -5.34 -4.25
C GLN A 8 -9.65 -6.27 -5.33
N GLN A 9 -9.49 -5.78 -6.56
CA GLN A 9 -8.89 -6.55 -7.64
C GLN A 9 -7.41 -6.83 -7.35
N GLU A 10 -6.66 -5.82 -6.90
CA GLU A 10 -5.26 -5.98 -6.51
C GLU A 10 -5.09 -7.02 -5.40
N ILE A 11 -5.99 -7.06 -4.40
CA ILE A 11 -5.98 -8.10 -3.37
C ILE A 11 -6.15 -9.49 -3.99
N LYS A 12 -7.13 -9.67 -4.89
CA LYS A 12 -7.38 -10.96 -5.54
C LYS A 12 -6.17 -11.43 -6.35
N ASP A 13 -5.59 -10.54 -7.14
CA ASP A 13 -4.42 -10.86 -7.96
C ASP A 13 -3.21 -11.19 -7.06
N THR A 14 -3.00 -10.40 -6.00
CA THR A 14 -1.93 -10.63 -5.03
C THR A 14 -2.12 -11.95 -4.26
N GLN A 15 -3.35 -12.35 -3.94
CA GLN A 15 -3.65 -13.63 -3.31
C GLN A 15 -3.33 -14.81 -4.24
N VAL A 16 -3.57 -14.68 -5.55
CA VAL A 16 -3.17 -15.70 -6.53
C VAL A 16 -1.66 -15.86 -6.54
N TRP A 17 -0.89 -14.75 -6.55
CA TRP A 17 0.56 -14.80 -6.44
C TRP A 17 1.03 -15.42 -5.12
N LEU A 18 0.41 -15.04 -3.99
CA LEU A 18 0.74 -15.58 -2.68
C LEU A 18 0.55 -17.11 -2.62
N SER A 19 -0.52 -17.62 -3.23
CA SER A 19 -0.81 -19.06 -3.27
C SER A 19 0.20 -19.86 -4.10
N ARG A 20 0.87 -19.21 -5.06
CA ARG A 20 1.89 -19.82 -5.91
C ARG A 20 3.29 -19.77 -5.28
N GLU A 21 3.52 -18.83 -4.38
CA GLU A 21 4.80 -18.65 -3.70
C GLU A 21 4.99 -19.67 -2.57
N LYS A 22 5.87 -20.64 -2.82
CA LYS A 22 6.10 -21.77 -1.90
C LYS A 22 7.14 -21.45 -0.84
N ASP A 23 8.11 -20.61 -1.17
CA ASP A 23 9.24 -20.34 -0.29
C ASP A 23 8.93 -19.17 0.65
N GLU A 24 9.26 -19.31 1.93
CA GLU A 24 9.27 -18.16 2.83
C GLU A 24 10.44 -17.26 2.45
N SER A 25 10.12 -16.14 1.81
CA SER A 25 11.07 -15.19 1.23
C SER A 25 10.67 -13.75 1.53
N ILE A 26 11.60 -12.83 1.32
CA ILE A 26 11.33 -11.38 1.39
C ILE A 26 10.17 -11.03 0.45
N TYR A 27 10.18 -11.58 -0.76
CA TYR A 27 9.11 -11.38 -1.74
C TYR A 27 7.74 -11.87 -1.24
N LYS A 28 7.66 -13.05 -0.61
CA LYS A 28 6.41 -13.54 -0.01
C LYS A 28 5.90 -12.63 1.11
N ASN A 29 6.81 -12.08 1.91
CA ASN A 29 6.46 -11.11 2.95
C ASN A 29 5.93 -9.80 2.36
N ASP A 30 6.53 -9.31 1.28
CA ASP A 30 6.06 -8.12 0.56
C ASP A 30 4.66 -8.31 -0.03
N ILE A 31 4.38 -9.49 -0.61
CA ILE A 31 3.04 -9.86 -1.09
C ILE A 31 2.01 -9.83 0.06
N LYS A 32 2.34 -10.44 1.21
CA LYS A 32 1.45 -10.43 2.40
C LYS A 32 1.22 -8.99 2.87
N LYS A 33 2.28 -8.19 2.93
CA LYS A 33 2.23 -6.78 3.35
C LYS A 33 1.38 -5.91 2.42
N ARG A 34 1.42 -6.16 1.11
CA ARG A 34 0.55 -5.50 0.14
C ARG A 34 -0.93 -5.75 0.45
N ILE A 35 -1.30 -7.00 0.69
CA ILE A 35 -2.68 -7.35 1.06
C ILE A 35 -3.08 -6.69 2.38
N GLU A 36 -2.20 -6.71 3.39
CA GLU A 36 -2.43 -6.08 4.69
C GLU A 36 -2.73 -4.57 4.55
N LEU A 37 -1.88 -3.84 3.84
CA LEU A 37 -2.02 -2.39 3.67
C LEU A 37 -3.24 -1.99 2.86
N ILE A 38 -3.58 -2.75 1.80
CA ILE A 38 -4.79 -2.49 1.03
C ILE A 38 -6.04 -2.76 1.87
N ASN A 39 -6.07 -3.84 2.65
CA ASN A 39 -7.18 -4.10 3.56
C ASN A 39 -7.32 -3.00 4.61
N TRP A 40 -6.21 -2.54 5.19
CA TRP A 40 -6.23 -1.42 6.15
C TRP A 40 -6.83 -0.15 5.54
N VAL A 41 -6.50 0.18 4.30
CA VAL A 41 -7.10 1.33 3.58
C VAL A 41 -8.58 1.13 3.36
N LEU A 42 -8.99 -0.04 2.85
CA LEU A 42 -10.40 -0.35 2.60
C LEU A 42 -11.25 -0.27 3.87
N GLU A 43 -10.73 -0.74 5.01
CA GLU A 43 -11.43 -0.61 6.30
C GLU A 43 -11.56 0.86 6.74
N ASN A 44 -10.51 1.66 6.61
CA ASN A 44 -10.57 3.08 6.98
C ASN A 44 -11.50 3.88 6.06
N MET A 45 -11.58 3.54 4.77
CA MET A 45 -12.50 4.16 3.81
C MET A 45 -13.98 3.92 4.14
N LYS A 46 -14.32 2.93 4.98
CA LYS A 46 -15.70 2.72 5.45
C LYS A 46 -16.14 3.80 6.45
N ASN A 47 -15.20 4.49 7.09
CA ASN A 47 -15.50 5.56 8.02
C ASN A 47 -15.44 6.92 7.28
N PRO A 48 -16.58 7.62 7.10
CA PRO A 48 -16.59 8.92 6.41
C PRO A 48 -15.86 10.04 7.17
N ASP A 49 -15.62 9.89 8.47
CA ASP A 49 -14.89 10.87 9.28
C ASP A 49 -13.37 10.80 9.10
N VAL A 50 -12.87 9.75 8.42
CA VAL A 50 -11.44 9.56 8.16
C VAL A 50 -11.05 10.26 6.87
N GLU A 51 -10.14 11.22 6.97
CA GLU A 51 -9.47 11.80 5.82
C GLU A 51 -8.40 10.82 5.30
N ILE A 52 -8.81 9.89 4.43
CA ILE A 52 -7.99 8.74 4.04
C ILE A 52 -6.64 9.13 3.43
N CYS A 53 -6.57 10.24 2.67
CA CYS A 53 -5.32 10.69 2.06
C CYS A 53 -4.31 11.16 3.11
N SER A 54 -4.75 12.01 4.04
CA SER A 54 -3.95 12.41 5.19
C SER A 54 -3.51 11.22 6.04
N LEU A 55 -4.37 10.22 6.23
CA LEU A 55 -4.02 9.00 6.98
C LEU A 55 -2.89 8.19 6.29
N ILE A 56 -2.96 8.05 4.96
CA ILE A 56 -1.92 7.35 4.19
C ILE A 56 -0.60 8.15 4.20
N GLU A 57 -0.66 9.47 4.00
CA GLU A 57 0.52 10.36 4.03
C GLU A 57 1.21 10.37 5.40
N CYS A 58 0.44 10.36 6.49
CA CYS A 58 0.97 10.24 7.85
C CYS A 58 1.75 8.93 8.00
N ARG A 59 1.18 7.81 7.58
CA ARG A 59 1.85 6.51 7.67
C ARG A 59 3.12 6.45 6.80
N MET A 60 3.09 7.03 5.59
CA MET A 60 4.30 7.16 4.75
C MET A 60 5.39 7.97 5.46
N SER A 61 5.01 9.08 6.09
CA SER A 61 5.93 9.94 6.83
C SER A 61 6.55 9.22 8.03
N GLU A 62 5.76 8.45 8.77
CA GLU A 62 6.22 7.59 9.86
C GLU A 62 7.22 6.54 9.35
N THR A 63 6.90 5.84 8.26
CA THR A 63 7.81 4.86 7.63
C THR A 63 9.13 5.50 7.19
N ILE A 64 9.11 6.70 6.60
CA ILE A 64 10.34 7.44 6.23
C ILE A 64 11.19 7.76 7.46
N GLN A 65 10.55 8.17 8.56
CA GLN A 65 11.27 8.44 9.80
C GLN A 65 11.91 7.16 10.38
N GLU A 66 11.23 6.03 10.30
CA GLU A 66 11.77 4.74 10.74
C GLU A 66 12.95 4.30 9.88
N ILE A 67 12.90 4.48 8.56
CA ILE A 67 14.01 4.23 7.65
C ILE A 67 15.24 5.03 8.09
N ASN A 68 15.07 6.34 8.32
CA ASN A 68 16.17 7.23 8.69
C ASN A 68 16.81 6.89 10.05
N LYS A 69 16.06 6.23 10.95
CA LYS A 69 16.55 5.77 12.26
C LYS A 69 17.13 4.36 12.21
N THR A 70 16.90 3.62 11.13
CA THR A 70 17.30 2.22 10.99
C THR A 70 18.72 2.12 10.47
N HIS A 71 19.58 1.41 11.20
CA HIS A 71 20.97 1.14 10.80
C HIS A 71 21.17 -0.25 10.18
N SER A 72 20.08 -1.03 10.06
CA SER A 72 20.05 -2.37 9.48
C SER A 72 19.57 -2.32 8.04
N ILE A 73 20.41 -2.77 7.09
CA ILE A 73 20.04 -2.82 5.67
C ILE A 73 18.78 -3.68 5.47
N PHE A 74 18.71 -4.84 6.14
CA PHE A 74 17.58 -5.77 6.00
C PHE A 74 16.27 -5.20 6.54
N ASP A 75 16.31 -4.37 7.59
CA ASP A 75 15.09 -3.76 8.13
C ASP A 75 14.72 -2.51 7.33
N SER A 76 15.71 -1.75 6.86
CA SER A 76 15.49 -0.63 5.94
C SER A 76 14.83 -1.12 4.64
N ASP A 77 15.27 -2.25 4.07
CA ASP A 77 14.69 -2.82 2.85
C ASP A 77 13.19 -3.14 2.99
N LYS A 78 12.78 -3.67 4.15
CA LYS A 78 11.36 -3.94 4.44
C LYS A 78 10.56 -2.64 4.51
N LEU A 79 11.07 -1.63 5.20
CA LEU A 79 10.42 -0.34 5.32
C LEU A 79 10.33 0.39 3.96
N HIS A 80 11.36 0.29 3.12
CA HIS A 80 11.31 0.78 1.75
C HIS A 80 10.26 0.05 0.92
N SER A 81 10.06 -1.25 1.12
CA SER A 81 8.99 -1.98 0.44
C SER A 81 7.60 -1.55 0.90
N GLU A 82 7.39 -1.38 2.21
CA GLU A 82 6.16 -0.81 2.77
C GLU A 82 5.88 0.59 2.19
N LEU A 83 6.89 1.46 2.12
CA LEU A 83 6.75 2.80 1.53
C LEU A 83 6.34 2.76 0.05
N ARG A 84 6.92 1.87 -0.76
CA ARG A 84 6.54 1.69 -2.18
C ARG A 84 5.09 1.21 -2.33
N ILE A 85 4.63 0.34 -1.43
CA ILE A 85 3.24 -0.13 -1.43
C ILE A 85 2.31 1.03 -1.06
N LEU A 86 2.63 1.79 -0.02
CA LEU A 86 1.86 2.96 0.40
C LEU A 86 1.79 4.03 -0.69
N ASP A 87 2.89 4.29 -1.40
CA ASP A 87 2.93 5.22 -2.53
C ASP A 87 1.97 4.80 -3.67
N TRP A 88 1.98 3.52 -4.03
CA TRP A 88 1.05 2.99 -5.03
C TRP A 88 -0.41 3.14 -4.57
N ILE A 89 -0.71 2.80 -3.31
CA ILE A 89 -2.05 2.95 -2.72
C ILE A 89 -2.47 4.43 -2.74
N PHE A 90 -1.59 5.33 -2.30
CA PHE A 90 -1.84 6.76 -2.29
C PHE A 90 -2.18 7.26 -3.69
N TYR A 91 -1.44 6.83 -4.71
CA TYR A 91 -1.75 7.17 -6.09
C TYR A 91 -3.15 6.68 -6.51
N GLN A 92 -3.51 5.43 -6.20
CA GLN A 92 -4.83 4.89 -6.53
C GLN A 92 -5.96 5.61 -5.78
N VAL A 93 -5.77 5.98 -4.52
CA VAL A 93 -6.83 6.53 -3.67
C VAL A 93 -6.99 8.03 -3.83
N CYS A 94 -5.87 8.75 -3.89
CA CYS A 94 -5.82 10.20 -3.76
C CYS A 94 -5.56 10.92 -5.09
N MET A 95 -4.84 10.30 -6.02
CA MET A 95 -4.39 10.96 -7.26
C MET A 95 -5.12 10.50 -8.53
N SER A 96 -5.70 9.30 -8.54
CA SER A 96 -6.35 8.70 -9.73
C SER A 96 -7.64 9.39 -10.21
N ARG A 97 -7.99 10.56 -9.65
CA ARG A 97 -9.17 11.38 -9.98
C ARG A 97 -8.88 12.73 -10.63
N GLN A 98 -7.72 12.95 -11.27
CA GLN A 98 -7.65 14.07 -12.20
C GLN A 98 -8.38 13.70 -13.50
N PRO A 99 -9.49 14.36 -13.87
CA PRO A 99 -9.98 14.25 -15.23
C PRO A 99 -8.85 14.69 -16.16
N SER A 100 -8.56 13.90 -17.19
CA SER A 100 -7.73 14.38 -18.28
C SER A 100 -8.30 15.71 -18.75
N ILE A 101 -7.49 16.76 -18.68
CA ILE A 101 -7.76 17.99 -19.42
C ILE A 101 -7.81 17.54 -20.88
N LYS A 102 -9.03 17.47 -21.43
CA LYS A 102 -9.23 17.28 -22.86
C LYS A 102 -9.02 18.66 -23.47
N ASP A 103 -7.88 18.83 -24.14
CA ASP A 103 -7.66 19.92 -25.09
C ASP A 103 -8.66 19.83 -26.27
#